data_AF-A0A412KQ53-F1
#
_entry.id   AF-A0A412KQ53-F1
#
_cell.length_a   1.000
_cell.length_b   1.000
_cell.length_c   1.000
_cell.angle_alpha   90.00
_cell.angle_beta   90.00
_cell.angle_gamma   90.00
#
_symmetry.space_group_name_H-M   'P 1'
#
loop_
_entity.id
_entity.type
_entity.pdbx_description
1 polymer ?
#
loop_
_entity_poly.entity_id
_entity_poly.type
_entity_poly.pdbx_seq_one_letter_code
_entity_poly.pdbx_strand_id
1 'polypeptide(L)'
;MKNKKMCLALGLAIYLGSAQLPGVSLAAAQPDVAVAAQMTAAAVTAGEPGAIDAAKYAGYIWRLDAKNREQLPRNFRTVNSAYRMDVDLKKTGKDFVAKPTREGLSKLNMSGSAQFSAGELAVMVPVLKAQAKGPIYIVDLRQEAHGFVNGDAVSWYGAHDWGNIGKTHAEALKDEHARLRRIRGKVVTVAKLNGDKKPILPRHVKAEQVMDEQQLVRKNGLRYYRITATDHIWPSPEHIDAFIAFSRKLPKDAWLHFHCQAGQGRTTTYMALYDMMKNPQLPLADIVSRQYLLGGADISYTIAQPKPGQWKAPYYEEKARMLPKFYAYVQANYADGFRTTWSQWLREHPET
;
A
#
# COMPACT_ATOMS: atom_id res chain seq x y z
N MET A 1 49.46 7.32 -62.92
CA MET A 1 48.99 8.40 -63.83
C MET A 1 47.71 9.00 -63.26
N LYS A 2 47.66 10.32 -62.95
CA LYS A 2 46.45 11.13 -62.59
C LYS A 2 45.74 10.65 -61.29
N ASN A 3 45.16 11.43 -60.37
CA ASN A 3 45.02 12.87 -60.05
C ASN A 3 44.44 12.93 -58.59
N LYS A 4 44.28 14.01 -57.81
CA LYS A 4 44.41 15.49 -57.94
C LYS A 4 44.45 16.09 -56.50
N LYS A 5 45.38 17.02 -56.18
CA LYS A 5 45.28 18.16 -55.23
C LYS A 5 45.00 17.88 -53.71
N MET A 6 45.72 18.42 -52.71
CA MET A 6 46.10 19.83 -52.35
C MET A 6 44.90 20.65 -51.82
N CYS A 7 44.90 21.43 -50.71
CA CYS A 7 45.77 21.62 -49.52
C CYS A 7 44.99 22.51 -48.50
N LEU A 8 45.51 22.71 -47.27
CA LEU A 8 45.28 23.80 -46.28
C LEU A 8 43.86 24.44 -46.19
N ALA A 9 43.15 24.32 -45.06
CA ALA A 9 43.34 25.07 -43.81
C ALA A 9 43.06 26.58 -43.88
N LEU A 10 42.06 27.03 -43.14
CA LEU A 10 41.96 28.38 -42.57
C LEU A 10 41.13 28.30 -41.28
N GLY A 11 41.59 28.91 -40.19
CA GLY A 11 40.85 28.98 -38.93
C GLY A 11 40.21 30.35 -38.73
N LEU A 12 39.18 30.43 -37.90
CA LEU A 12 38.84 31.67 -37.20
C LEU A 12 38.19 31.34 -35.86
N ALA A 13 38.79 31.84 -34.78
CA ALA A 13 38.19 31.84 -33.45
C ALA A 13 37.79 33.27 -33.12
N ILE A 14 36.52 33.51 -32.81
CA ILE A 14 36.05 34.75 -32.18
C ILE A 14 35.14 34.35 -31.01
N TYR A 15 35.54 34.81 -29.82
CA TYR A 15 34.74 34.77 -28.60
C TYR A 15 33.71 35.90 -28.63
N LEU A 16 32.49 35.67 -28.12
CA LEU A 16 31.70 36.64 -27.32
C LEU A 16 30.29 36.11 -26.97
N GLY A 17 29.83 36.41 -25.74
CA GLY A 17 28.45 36.86 -25.53
C GLY A 17 27.31 35.83 -25.38
N SER A 18 27.18 35.28 -24.17
CA SER A 18 25.91 35.16 -23.43
C SER A 18 24.56 35.10 -24.17
N ALA A 19 23.93 33.92 -24.16
CA ALA A 19 22.48 33.79 -23.98
C ALA A 19 22.12 32.40 -23.41
N GLN A 20 21.81 32.32 -22.11
CA GLN A 20 21.19 31.11 -21.55
C GLN A 20 19.72 31.08 -21.99
N LEU A 21 19.42 30.27 -23.01
CA LEU A 21 18.03 29.92 -23.31
C LEU A 21 17.48 29.09 -22.13
N PRO A 22 16.33 29.46 -21.53
CA PRO A 22 15.74 28.68 -20.46
C PRO A 22 15.27 27.35 -21.03
N GLY A 23 15.99 26.28 -20.72
CA GLY A 23 15.54 24.92 -20.98
C GLY A 23 14.25 24.67 -20.20
N VAL A 24 13.11 24.79 -20.88
CA VAL A 24 11.80 24.49 -20.31
C VAL A 24 11.76 22.99 -20.04
N SER A 25 12.11 22.62 -18.81
CA SER A 25 11.89 21.29 -18.29
C SER A 25 10.38 21.06 -18.27
N LEU A 26 9.89 20.41 -19.33
CA LEU A 26 8.57 19.77 -19.36
C LEU A 26 8.61 18.60 -18.37
N ALA A 27 8.58 18.93 -17.09
CA ALA A 27 8.18 18.03 -16.03
C ALA A 27 6.74 17.61 -16.35
N ALA A 28 6.60 16.46 -17.00
CA ALA A 28 5.29 15.89 -17.32
C ALA A 28 4.51 15.73 -16.01
N ALA A 29 3.52 16.60 -15.80
CA ALA A 29 2.65 16.57 -14.65
C ALA A 29 1.89 15.24 -14.68
N GLN A 30 2.34 14.26 -13.88
CA GLN A 30 1.68 12.96 -13.84
C GLN A 30 0.31 13.11 -13.18
N PRO A 31 -0.73 12.41 -13.67
CA PRO A 31 -2.13 12.66 -13.34
C PRO A 31 -2.54 12.28 -11.91
N ASP A 32 -1.57 11.92 -11.06
CA ASP A 32 -1.77 11.32 -9.74
C ASP A 32 -2.47 12.24 -8.72
N VAL A 33 -2.44 13.56 -8.93
CA VAL A 33 -2.98 14.55 -7.96
C VAL A 33 -4.50 14.69 -8.05
N ALA A 34 -5.10 14.52 -9.23
CA ALA A 34 -6.50 14.89 -9.47
C ALA A 34 -7.53 13.86 -8.95
N VAL A 35 -7.17 12.57 -8.89
CA VAL A 35 -8.10 11.49 -8.51
C VAL A 35 -8.27 11.38 -6.98
N ALA A 36 -7.27 11.80 -6.21
CA ALA A 36 -7.24 11.64 -4.75
C ALA A 36 -8.11 12.66 -3.98
N ALA A 37 -8.59 13.73 -4.65
CA ALA A 37 -9.22 14.88 -4.01
C ALA A 37 -10.68 14.65 -3.54
N GLN A 38 -11.34 13.57 -3.97
CA GLN A 38 -12.76 13.30 -3.71
C GLN A 38 -13.02 12.08 -2.81
N MET A 39 -11.99 11.56 -2.15
CA MET A 39 -12.15 10.45 -1.20
C MET A 39 -12.71 10.94 0.13
N THR A 40 -14.03 10.89 0.27
CA THR A 40 -14.75 11.19 1.51
C THR A 40 -14.28 10.29 2.66
N ALA A 41 -14.53 10.71 3.89
CA ALA A 41 -14.28 9.87 5.05
C ALA A 41 -15.13 8.61 4.93
N ALA A 42 -14.53 7.44 5.18
CA ALA A 42 -15.28 6.21 5.40
C ALA A 42 -16.31 6.49 6.51
N ALA A 43 -17.57 6.08 6.31
CA ALA A 43 -18.71 6.52 7.11
C ALA A 43 -18.48 6.36 8.63
N VAL A 44 -18.05 7.46 9.26
CA VAL A 44 -18.15 7.71 10.69
C VAL A 44 -19.20 8.81 10.82
N THR A 45 -20.45 8.44 10.55
CA THR A 45 -21.64 9.28 10.69
C THR A 45 -21.84 9.61 12.15
N ALA A 46 -21.27 10.74 12.58
CA ALA A 46 -21.45 11.26 13.93
C ALA A 46 -22.95 11.49 14.21
N GLY A 47 -23.56 10.60 14.99
CA GLY A 47 -25.00 10.61 15.29
C GLY A 47 -25.68 9.24 15.17
N GLU A 48 -25.10 8.27 14.45
CA GLU A 48 -25.70 6.93 14.32
C GLU A 48 -25.21 5.94 15.40
N PRO A 49 -26.06 5.01 15.88
CA PRO A 49 -25.67 3.98 16.83
C PRO A 49 -24.62 3.05 16.21
N GLY A 50 -23.37 3.15 16.69
CA GLY A 50 -22.22 2.44 16.14
C GLY A 50 -21.09 3.35 15.63
N ALA A 51 -21.33 4.67 15.57
CA ALA A 51 -20.31 5.65 15.16
C ALA A 51 -19.05 5.58 16.04
N ILE A 52 -17.88 5.46 15.40
CA ILE A 52 -16.60 5.36 16.10
C ILE A 52 -16.14 6.74 16.56
N ASP A 53 -16.15 6.98 17.88
CA ASP A 53 -15.58 8.18 18.50
C ASP A 53 -14.06 8.25 18.26
N ALA A 54 -13.67 9.01 17.22
CA ALA A 54 -12.28 9.17 16.80
C ALA A 54 -11.37 9.80 17.88
N ALA A 55 -11.91 10.56 18.83
CA ALA A 55 -11.12 11.20 19.88
C ALA A 55 -10.49 10.15 20.83
N LYS A 56 -11.19 9.04 21.09
CA LYS A 56 -10.67 7.90 21.88
C LYS A 56 -9.48 7.19 21.24
N TYR A 57 -9.29 7.36 19.93
CA TYR A 57 -8.23 6.72 19.15
C TYR A 57 -7.11 7.67 18.74
N ALA A 58 -7.13 8.92 19.24
CA ALA A 58 -6.10 9.91 18.97
C ALA A 58 -4.68 9.36 19.22
N GLY A 59 -3.80 9.55 18.26
CA GLY A 59 -2.42 9.09 18.38
C GLY A 59 -1.64 9.84 19.46
N TYR A 60 -0.76 9.13 20.16
CA TYR A 60 -0.05 9.62 21.35
C TYR A 60 1.46 9.30 21.38
N ILE A 61 1.96 8.44 20.48
CA ILE A 61 3.37 8.02 20.48
C ILE A 61 3.90 7.78 19.05
N TRP A 62 5.17 8.07 18.80
CA TRP A 62 5.86 7.54 17.62
C TRP A 62 6.24 6.08 17.86
N ARG A 63 5.51 5.20 17.20
CA ARG A 63 5.79 3.77 17.14
C ARG A 63 6.94 3.52 16.17
N LEU A 64 7.89 2.67 16.55
CA LEU A 64 8.86 2.07 15.64
C LEU A 64 8.18 0.93 14.87
N ASP A 65 7.95 1.12 13.57
CA ASP A 65 7.40 0.09 12.70
C ASP A 65 8.48 -0.85 12.18
N ALA A 66 9.59 -0.28 11.72
CA ALA A 66 10.75 -1.02 11.25
C ALA A 66 12.05 -0.29 11.60
N LYS A 67 13.03 -1.03 12.10
CA LYS A 67 14.37 -0.52 12.40
C LYS A 67 15.18 -0.50 11.11
N ASN A 68 15.91 0.58 10.83
CA ASN A 68 16.77 0.68 9.65
C ASN A 68 17.79 -0.45 9.61
N ARG A 69 17.68 -1.33 8.60
CA ARG A 69 18.46 -2.57 8.44
C ARG A 69 18.56 -2.96 6.97
N GLU A 70 19.61 -3.68 6.61
CA GLU A 70 19.83 -4.20 5.25
C GLU A 70 19.31 -5.64 5.15
N GLN A 71 17.99 -5.78 5.07
CA GLN A 71 17.30 -7.07 4.90
C GLN A 71 15.99 -6.86 4.13
N LEU A 72 15.29 -7.93 3.74
CA LEU A 72 13.92 -7.78 3.25
C LEU A 72 12.96 -7.45 4.42
N PRO A 73 11.91 -6.62 4.18
CA PRO A 73 10.88 -6.36 5.17
C PRO A 73 10.12 -7.64 5.53
N ARG A 74 9.58 -7.69 6.76
CA ARG A 74 8.81 -8.86 7.24
C ARG A 74 7.64 -9.16 6.30
N ASN A 75 7.31 -10.45 6.15
CA ASN A 75 6.21 -10.93 5.31
C ASN A 75 6.34 -10.52 3.82
N PHE A 76 7.54 -10.16 3.35
CA PHE A 76 7.82 -9.97 1.93
C PHE A 76 7.54 -11.25 1.15
N ARG A 77 6.71 -11.13 0.12
CA ARG A 77 6.29 -12.22 -0.77
C ARG A 77 6.01 -11.70 -2.17
N THR A 78 6.18 -12.53 -3.18
CA THR A 78 5.79 -12.23 -4.57
C THR A 78 4.89 -13.34 -5.11
N VAL A 79 4.20 -13.10 -6.22
CA VAL A 79 3.44 -14.14 -6.93
C VAL A 79 4.32 -15.29 -7.47
N ASN A 80 5.64 -15.09 -7.52
CA ASN A 80 6.62 -16.11 -7.87
C ASN A 80 7.12 -16.91 -6.65
N SER A 81 6.77 -16.52 -5.42
CA SER A 81 7.12 -17.27 -4.21
C SER A 81 6.52 -18.68 -4.23
N ALA A 82 7.24 -19.63 -3.63
CA ALA A 82 6.69 -20.93 -3.29
C ALA A 82 5.53 -20.77 -2.30
N TYR A 83 4.59 -21.71 -2.32
CA TYR A 83 3.59 -21.81 -1.27
C TYR A 83 4.25 -22.27 0.04
N ARG A 84 3.80 -21.69 1.16
CA ARG A 84 4.25 -22.07 2.50
C ARG A 84 3.85 -23.51 2.83
N MET A 85 4.63 -24.17 3.68
CA MET A 85 4.33 -25.52 4.17
C MET A 85 3.80 -25.52 5.61
N ASP A 86 4.02 -24.44 6.36
CA ASP A 86 3.55 -24.21 7.74
C ASP A 86 2.09 -23.70 7.77
N VAL A 87 1.18 -24.48 7.19
CA VAL A 87 -0.25 -24.17 7.15
C VAL A 87 -0.86 -24.34 8.55
N ASP A 88 -1.44 -23.26 9.07
CA ASP A 88 -2.25 -23.25 10.28
C ASP A 88 -3.74 -23.14 9.92
N LEU A 89 -4.40 -24.29 9.84
CA LEU A 89 -5.83 -24.41 9.53
C LEU A 89 -6.75 -23.71 10.55
N LYS A 90 -6.25 -23.36 11.75
CA LYS A 90 -7.00 -22.55 12.73
C LYS A 90 -7.01 -21.07 12.38
N LYS A 91 -6.31 -20.67 11.31
CA LYS A 91 -6.23 -19.30 10.77
C LYS A 91 -6.71 -19.18 9.32
N THR A 92 -7.39 -20.20 8.80
CA THR A 92 -8.00 -20.19 7.46
C THR A 92 -9.52 -20.09 7.54
N GLY A 93 -10.17 -19.73 6.43
CA GLY A 93 -11.61 -19.84 6.29
C GLY A 93 -12.07 -21.30 6.12
N LYS A 94 -13.39 -21.50 6.14
CA LYS A 94 -14.03 -22.82 5.97
C LYS A 94 -13.79 -23.42 4.56
N ASP A 95 -13.64 -22.58 3.55
CA ASP A 95 -13.52 -22.97 2.13
C ASP A 95 -12.04 -23.05 1.68
N PHE A 96 -11.12 -23.32 2.61
CA PHE A 96 -9.68 -23.35 2.33
C PHE A 96 -9.28 -24.53 1.43
N VAL A 97 -8.52 -24.22 0.38
CA VAL A 97 -7.97 -25.18 -0.58
C VAL A 97 -6.48 -25.36 -0.31
N ALA A 98 -6.08 -26.56 0.10
CA ALA A 98 -4.68 -26.86 0.43
C ALA A 98 -3.73 -26.91 -0.78
N LYS A 99 -4.27 -27.06 -2.00
CA LYS A 99 -3.50 -27.10 -3.26
C LYS A 99 -4.16 -26.21 -4.34
N PRO A 100 -4.24 -24.89 -4.13
CA PRO A 100 -4.97 -24.00 -5.02
C PRO A 100 -4.18 -23.71 -6.29
N THR A 101 -4.89 -23.48 -7.40
CA THR A 101 -4.27 -23.27 -8.71
C THR A 101 -3.28 -22.10 -8.74
N ARG A 102 -2.16 -22.29 -9.43
CA ARG A 102 -1.17 -21.23 -9.75
C ARG A 102 -1.47 -20.51 -11.06
N GLU A 103 -2.58 -20.83 -11.73
CA GLU A 103 -2.98 -20.18 -12.98
C GLU A 103 -3.03 -18.65 -12.81
N GLY A 104 -2.49 -17.92 -13.78
CA GLY A 104 -2.49 -16.45 -13.77
C GLY A 104 -1.49 -15.79 -12.82
N LEU A 105 -1.02 -16.46 -11.75
CA LEU A 105 -0.14 -15.85 -10.72
C LEU A 105 1.09 -15.15 -11.34
N SER A 106 1.82 -15.83 -12.23
CA SER A 106 3.02 -15.28 -12.87
C SER A 106 2.78 -14.09 -13.80
N LYS A 107 1.52 -13.77 -14.12
CA LYS A 107 1.10 -12.62 -14.93
C LYS A 107 0.53 -11.47 -14.08
N LEU A 108 0.32 -11.67 -12.77
CA LEU A 108 -0.21 -10.64 -11.88
C LEU A 108 0.79 -9.52 -11.60
N ASN A 109 2.10 -9.77 -11.69
CA ASN A 109 3.15 -8.78 -11.39
C ASN A 109 2.94 -8.09 -10.03
N MET A 110 2.72 -8.86 -8.96
CA MET A 110 2.56 -8.27 -7.62
C MET A 110 3.38 -8.93 -6.52
N SER A 111 3.58 -8.14 -5.48
CA SER A 111 4.21 -8.52 -4.22
C SER A 111 3.56 -7.78 -3.06
N GLY A 112 3.89 -8.19 -1.84
CA GLY A 112 3.55 -7.38 -0.68
C GLY A 112 4.41 -7.67 0.54
N SER A 113 4.42 -6.74 1.50
CA SER A 113 5.21 -6.85 2.72
C SER A 113 4.65 -6.02 3.88
N ALA A 114 5.25 -6.15 5.06
CA ALA A 114 5.10 -5.20 6.16
C ALA A 114 5.78 -3.87 5.83
N GLN A 115 5.62 -2.88 6.71
CA GLN A 115 6.36 -1.63 6.61
C GLN A 115 7.87 -1.91 6.51
N PHE A 116 8.52 -1.30 5.52
CA PHE A 116 9.97 -1.27 5.36
C PHE A 116 10.55 0.00 5.97
N SER A 117 11.79 -0.11 6.46
CA SER A 117 12.72 0.98 6.71
C SER A 117 13.46 1.41 5.43
N ALA A 118 14.29 2.45 5.50
CA ALA A 118 15.04 2.92 4.33
C ALA A 118 16.02 1.86 3.76
N GLY A 119 16.74 1.14 4.63
CA GLY A 119 17.61 0.03 4.23
C GLY A 119 16.83 -1.18 3.70
N GLU A 120 15.66 -1.49 4.27
CA GLU A 120 14.83 -2.60 3.80
C GLU A 120 14.25 -2.31 2.41
N LEU A 121 13.89 -1.06 2.12
CA LEU A 121 13.52 -0.65 0.77
C LEU A 121 14.71 -0.80 -0.20
N ALA A 122 15.91 -0.38 0.19
CA ALA A 122 17.10 -0.47 -0.65
C ALA A 122 17.44 -1.92 -1.04
N VAL A 123 17.23 -2.89 -0.14
CA VAL A 123 17.35 -4.33 -0.43
C VAL A 123 16.17 -4.87 -1.24
N MET A 124 14.96 -4.37 -1.02
CA MET A 124 13.77 -4.80 -1.74
C MET A 124 13.75 -4.36 -3.22
N VAL A 125 14.24 -3.15 -3.53
CA VAL A 125 14.28 -2.57 -4.89
C VAL A 125 14.92 -3.51 -5.94
N PRO A 126 16.13 -4.06 -5.76
CA PRO A 126 16.72 -4.97 -6.75
C PRO A 126 15.95 -6.29 -6.89
N VAL A 127 15.39 -6.83 -5.79
CA VAL A 127 14.58 -8.06 -5.82
C VAL A 127 13.29 -7.87 -6.64
N LEU A 128 12.68 -6.68 -6.58
CA LEU A 128 11.53 -6.34 -7.42
C LEU A 128 11.96 -6.07 -8.88
N LYS A 129 13.05 -5.33 -9.11
CA LYS A 129 13.56 -5.03 -10.47
C LYS A 129 14.03 -6.27 -11.23
N ALA A 130 14.45 -7.33 -10.54
CA ALA A 130 14.78 -8.62 -11.16
C ALA A 130 13.56 -9.40 -11.68
N GLN A 131 12.33 -9.04 -11.26
CA GLN A 131 11.08 -9.73 -11.62
C GLN A 131 10.13 -8.86 -12.45
N ALA A 132 10.10 -7.55 -12.18
CA ALA A 132 9.25 -6.59 -12.87
C ALA A 132 9.76 -6.30 -14.29
N LYS A 133 8.83 -6.29 -15.26
CA LYS A 133 9.11 -5.94 -16.66
C LYS A 133 8.78 -4.49 -16.99
N GLY A 134 7.87 -3.89 -16.23
CA GLY A 134 7.46 -2.50 -16.32
C GLY A 134 7.66 -1.71 -15.02
N PRO A 135 7.00 -0.55 -14.88
CA PRO A 135 7.17 0.33 -13.73
C PRO A 135 6.67 -0.31 -12.43
N ILE A 136 7.48 -0.24 -11.38
CA ILE A 136 7.13 -0.69 -10.02
C ILE A 136 6.44 0.45 -9.26
N TYR A 137 5.26 0.17 -8.72
CA TYR A 137 4.52 1.02 -7.80
C TYR A 137 4.58 0.43 -6.40
N ILE A 138 5.01 1.23 -5.42
CA ILE A 138 4.68 0.99 -4.01
C ILE A 138 3.25 1.49 -3.80
N VAL A 139 2.38 0.57 -3.37
CA VAL A 139 0.98 0.84 -3.03
C VAL A 139 0.87 0.80 -1.51
N ASP A 140 0.92 1.98 -0.92
CA ASP A 140 0.78 2.21 0.51
C ASP A 140 -0.70 2.20 0.90
N LEU A 141 -1.05 1.30 1.83
CA LEU A 141 -2.42 1.07 2.28
C LEU A 141 -2.69 1.64 3.69
N ARG A 142 -1.87 2.59 4.17
CA ARG A 142 -1.91 3.07 5.55
C ARG A 142 -2.74 4.35 5.73
N GLN A 143 -3.74 4.33 6.60
CA GLN A 143 -4.44 5.55 7.04
C GLN A 143 -3.64 6.30 8.10
N GLU A 144 -2.98 5.57 8.99
CA GLU A 144 -2.15 6.10 10.06
C GLU A 144 -1.01 6.96 9.52
N ALA A 145 -0.84 8.14 10.12
CA ALA A 145 0.23 9.06 9.78
C ALA A 145 1.59 8.40 10.07
N HIS A 146 2.46 8.30 9.06
CA HIS A 146 3.75 7.64 9.20
C HIS A 146 4.83 8.27 8.29
N GLY A 147 6.07 7.80 8.44
CA GLY A 147 7.21 8.25 7.66
C GLY A 147 8.52 7.71 8.24
N PHE A 148 9.61 8.41 7.96
CA PHE A 148 10.96 7.94 8.28
C PHE A 148 11.70 8.96 9.14
N VAL A 149 12.39 8.47 10.18
CA VAL A 149 13.27 9.24 11.06
C VAL A 149 14.65 8.58 11.07
N ASN A 150 15.65 9.24 10.47
CA ASN A 150 17.02 8.71 10.29
C ASN A 150 17.03 7.30 9.67
N GLY A 151 16.09 7.04 8.75
CA GLY A 151 15.89 5.75 8.08
C GLY A 151 15.07 4.71 8.85
N ASP A 152 14.87 4.86 10.17
CA ASP A 152 13.88 4.05 10.92
C ASP A 152 12.47 4.43 10.43
N ALA A 153 11.61 3.44 10.14
CA ALA A 153 10.21 3.69 9.80
C ALA A 153 9.38 3.85 11.08
N VAL A 154 8.53 4.89 11.14
CA VAL A 154 7.74 5.24 12.31
C VAL A 154 6.30 5.63 11.95
N SER A 155 5.33 5.32 12.82
CA SER A 155 3.96 5.84 12.73
C SER A 155 3.53 6.58 13.99
N TRP A 156 2.60 7.51 13.84
CA TRP A 156 1.94 8.20 14.95
C TRP A 156 0.78 7.34 15.47
N TYR A 157 1.10 6.45 16.40
CA TYR A 157 0.22 5.41 16.88
C TYR A 157 -0.80 5.94 17.90
N GLY A 158 -2.07 5.63 17.64
CA GLY A 158 -3.17 5.67 18.61
C GLY A 158 -3.66 4.27 18.92
N ALA A 159 -4.61 4.13 19.85
CA ALA A 159 -5.23 2.83 20.10
C ALA A 159 -5.73 2.21 18.78
N HIS A 160 -5.55 0.90 18.61
CA HIS A 160 -5.91 0.14 17.40
C HIS A 160 -5.21 0.57 16.10
N ASP A 161 -4.16 1.41 16.15
CA ASP A 161 -3.56 2.08 14.98
C ASP A 161 -4.52 3.05 14.27
N TRP A 162 -5.55 3.53 14.99
CA TRP A 162 -6.66 4.34 14.46
C TRP A 162 -6.46 5.86 14.63
N GLY A 163 -5.21 6.35 14.68
CA GLY A 163 -4.89 7.77 14.89
C GLY A 163 -5.46 8.75 13.84
N ASN A 164 -5.89 8.22 12.68
CA ASN A 164 -6.53 8.95 11.59
C ASN A 164 -7.94 8.44 11.24
N ILE A 165 -8.58 7.65 12.11
CA ILE A 165 -9.96 7.20 11.88
C ILE A 165 -10.93 8.39 11.77
N GLY A 166 -11.94 8.26 10.92
CA GLY A 166 -12.88 9.33 10.59
C GLY A 166 -12.34 10.47 9.72
N LYS A 167 -11.03 10.52 9.43
CA LYS A 167 -10.45 11.51 8.49
C LYS A 167 -10.67 11.09 7.03
N THR A 168 -10.93 12.07 6.16
CA THR A 168 -10.79 11.92 4.70
C THR A 168 -9.34 11.59 4.32
N HIS A 169 -9.12 11.16 3.07
CA HIS A 169 -7.77 10.94 2.54
C HIS A 169 -6.89 12.20 2.64
N ALA A 170 -7.43 13.36 2.23
CA ALA A 170 -6.72 14.64 2.26
C ALA A 170 -6.37 15.08 3.69
N GLU A 171 -7.25 14.87 4.67
CA GLU A 171 -7.00 15.20 6.07
C GLU A 171 -5.97 14.27 6.71
N ALA A 172 -6.01 12.97 6.42
CA ALA A 172 -5.00 12.01 6.89
C ALA A 172 -3.60 12.38 6.37
N LEU A 173 -3.48 12.74 5.09
CA LEU A 173 -2.23 13.26 4.51
C LEU A 173 -1.82 14.61 5.11
N LYS A 174 -2.76 15.52 5.36
CA LYS A 174 -2.47 16.83 5.99
C LYS A 174 -1.93 16.67 7.42
N ASP A 175 -2.50 15.73 8.18
CA ASP A 175 -2.04 15.34 9.51
C ASP A 175 -0.63 14.74 9.46
N GLU A 176 -0.38 13.78 8.55
CA GLU A 176 0.94 13.14 8.34
C GLU A 176 2.04 14.18 8.04
N HIS A 177 1.85 15.03 7.03
CA HIS A 177 2.81 16.08 6.69
C HIS A 177 3.02 17.08 7.84
N ALA A 178 1.96 17.44 8.59
CA ALA A 178 2.07 18.36 9.72
C ALA A 178 2.90 17.74 10.87
N ARG A 179 2.73 16.45 11.15
CA ARG A 179 3.50 15.71 12.16
C ARG A 179 4.96 15.57 11.76
N LEU A 180 5.25 15.11 10.55
CA LEU A 180 6.62 14.95 10.05
C LEU A 180 7.39 16.28 10.02
N ARG A 181 6.76 17.38 9.56
CA ARG A 181 7.37 18.72 9.64
C ARG A 181 7.64 19.16 11.08
N ARG A 182 6.73 18.88 12.02
CA ARG A 182 6.85 19.31 13.42
C ARG A 182 8.03 18.67 14.17
N ILE A 183 8.41 17.44 13.80
CA ILE A 183 9.48 16.68 14.48
C ILE A 183 10.88 16.94 13.91
N ARG A 184 11.00 17.43 12.67
CA ARG A 184 12.29 17.65 12.01
C ARG A 184 13.22 18.53 12.85
N GLY A 185 14.45 18.08 13.06
CA GLY A 185 15.48 18.73 13.87
C GLY A 185 15.33 18.57 15.39
N LYS A 186 14.24 17.98 15.89
CA LYS A 186 13.96 17.86 17.32
C LYS A 186 14.28 16.48 17.87
N VAL A 187 14.46 16.38 19.18
CA VAL A 187 14.46 15.09 19.89
C VAL A 187 13.02 14.61 20.05
N VAL A 188 12.75 13.37 19.63
CA VAL A 188 11.44 12.72 19.75
C VAL A 188 11.55 11.36 20.41
N THR A 189 10.53 10.98 21.17
CA THR A 189 10.43 9.66 21.79
C THR A 189 9.84 8.67 20.79
N VAL A 190 10.63 7.65 20.41
CA VAL A 190 10.23 6.56 19.51
C VAL A 190 10.29 5.24 20.28
N ALA A 191 9.19 4.50 20.34
CA ALA A 191 9.07 3.27 21.13
C ALA A 191 8.60 2.08 20.29
N LYS A 192 8.95 0.85 20.67
CA LYS A 192 8.27 -0.36 20.19
C LYS A 192 6.95 -0.51 20.96
N LEU A 193 6.03 -1.34 20.46
CA LEU A 193 4.83 -1.75 21.20
C LEU A 193 4.93 -3.23 21.58
N ASN A 194 4.46 -3.58 22.78
CA ASN A 194 4.35 -4.97 23.23
C ASN A 194 3.07 -5.65 22.69
N GLY A 195 2.78 -6.87 23.17
CA GLY A 195 1.54 -7.61 22.85
C GLY A 195 0.27 -6.80 23.17
N ASP A 196 0.23 -6.21 24.36
CA ASP A 196 -0.87 -5.36 24.89
C ASP A 196 -0.92 -3.96 24.27
N LYS A 197 -0.10 -3.69 23.24
CA LYS A 197 0.01 -2.40 22.55
C LYS A 197 0.49 -1.24 23.43
N LYS A 198 1.14 -1.53 24.56
CA LYS A 198 1.81 -0.53 25.40
C LYS A 198 3.21 -0.20 24.85
N PRO A 199 3.64 1.07 24.88
CA PRO A 199 5.01 1.45 24.55
C PRO A 199 6.04 0.74 25.44
N ILE A 200 7.07 0.18 24.81
CA ILE A 200 8.22 -0.44 25.46
C ILE A 200 9.52 0.02 24.78
N LEU A 201 10.61 0.03 25.54
CA LEU A 201 11.94 0.45 25.09
C LEU A 201 11.91 1.83 24.39
N PRO A 202 11.40 2.89 25.04
CA PRO A 202 11.40 4.24 24.46
C PRO A 202 12.84 4.70 24.21
N ARG A 203 13.07 5.27 23.02
CA ARG A 203 14.35 5.88 22.62
C ARG A 203 14.11 7.35 22.33
N HIS A 204 14.94 8.22 22.89
CA HIS A 204 15.00 9.62 22.49
C HIS A 204 15.91 9.73 21.27
N VAL A 205 15.35 10.12 20.12
CA VAL A 205 16.04 10.19 18.82
C VAL A 205 15.98 11.62 18.31
N LYS A 206 17.14 12.22 18.02
CA LYS A 206 17.20 13.49 17.29
C LYS A 206 16.83 13.23 15.82
N ALA A 207 15.70 13.78 15.37
CA ALA A 207 15.14 13.53 14.05
C ALA A 207 15.79 14.44 12.98
N GLU A 208 17.05 14.15 12.65
CA GLU A 208 17.87 14.94 11.74
C GLU A 208 17.40 14.77 10.28
N GLN A 209 17.15 13.53 9.86
CA GLN A 209 16.55 13.23 8.56
C GLN A 209 15.10 12.80 8.77
N VAL A 210 14.16 13.56 8.19
CA VAL A 210 12.73 13.23 8.23
C VAL A 210 12.15 13.29 6.82
N MET A 211 11.62 12.15 6.35
CA MET A 211 10.98 11.99 5.04
C MET A 211 9.58 11.40 5.20
N ASP A 212 8.65 11.80 4.33
CA ASP A 212 7.47 10.99 4.05
C ASP A 212 7.83 9.80 3.15
N GLU A 213 6.93 8.83 3.02
CA GLU A 213 7.23 7.63 2.24
C GLU A 213 7.31 7.92 0.73
N GLN A 214 6.49 8.83 0.21
CA GLN A 214 6.52 9.21 -1.20
C GLN A 214 7.92 9.73 -1.61
N GLN A 215 8.56 10.55 -0.75
CA GLN A 215 9.93 11.02 -0.94
C GLN A 215 10.94 9.87 -0.99
N LEU A 216 10.87 8.95 -0.02
CA LEU A 216 11.80 7.81 0.04
C LEU A 216 11.63 6.88 -1.17
N VAL A 217 10.39 6.57 -1.55
CA VAL A 217 10.06 5.68 -2.67
C VAL A 217 10.49 6.30 -4.01
N ARG A 218 10.19 7.58 -4.24
CA ARG A 218 10.61 8.29 -5.46
C ARG A 218 12.13 8.44 -5.54
N LYS A 219 12.83 8.67 -4.42
CA LYS A 219 14.30 8.71 -4.37
C LYS A 219 14.95 7.40 -4.83
N ASN A 220 14.26 6.26 -4.69
CA ASN A 220 14.72 4.95 -5.14
C ASN A 220 14.29 4.60 -6.59
N GLY A 221 13.72 5.56 -7.32
CA GLY A 221 13.30 5.38 -8.72
C GLY A 221 12.04 4.51 -8.87
N LEU A 222 11.20 4.45 -7.84
CA LEU A 222 9.91 3.75 -7.86
C LEU A 222 8.75 4.75 -7.94
N ARG A 223 7.58 4.28 -8.36
CA ARG A 223 6.32 5.04 -8.29
C ARG A 223 5.65 4.79 -6.94
N TYR A 224 4.79 5.70 -6.52
CA TYR A 224 4.10 5.66 -5.22
C TYR A 224 2.62 5.99 -5.41
N TYR A 225 1.74 5.18 -4.83
CA TYR A 225 0.31 5.41 -4.77
C TYR A 225 -0.19 5.13 -3.34
N ARG A 226 -1.08 5.97 -2.82
CA ARG A 226 -1.56 5.91 -1.43
C ARG A 226 -3.06 5.68 -1.38
N ILE A 227 -3.47 4.70 -0.58
CA ILE A 227 -4.85 4.50 -0.14
C ILE A 227 -4.84 4.54 1.39
N THR A 228 -5.61 5.45 1.97
CA THR A 228 -5.64 5.65 3.43
C THR A 228 -6.62 4.69 4.12
N ALA A 229 -6.39 3.38 3.95
CA ALA A 229 -7.24 2.33 4.52
C ALA A 229 -6.94 2.11 6.01
N THR A 230 -7.98 2.27 6.84
CA THR A 230 -7.96 2.09 8.30
C THR A 230 -7.45 0.68 8.68
N ASP A 231 -6.60 0.56 9.70
CA ASP A 231 -6.15 -0.79 10.10
C ASP A 231 -7.29 -1.63 10.68
N HIS A 232 -7.12 -2.94 10.58
CA HIS A 232 -7.95 -3.97 11.19
C HIS A 232 -9.38 -4.13 10.65
N ILE A 233 -9.91 -3.24 9.80
CA ILE A 233 -11.27 -3.33 9.23
C ILE A 233 -11.26 -3.68 7.72
N TRP A 234 -12.43 -3.82 7.09
CA TRP A 234 -12.54 -3.91 5.62
C TRP A 234 -12.34 -2.51 4.98
N PRO A 235 -11.70 -2.37 3.81
CA PRO A 235 -11.52 -1.06 3.17
C PRO A 235 -12.87 -0.44 2.75
N SER A 236 -12.99 0.89 2.84
CA SER A 236 -14.26 1.55 2.50
C SER A 236 -14.58 1.44 1.00
N PRO A 237 -15.85 1.61 0.60
CA PRO A 237 -16.23 1.58 -0.81
C PRO A 237 -15.44 2.57 -1.66
N GLU A 238 -15.12 3.75 -1.11
CA GLU A 238 -14.33 4.80 -1.76
C GLU A 238 -12.86 4.38 -1.94
N HIS A 239 -12.27 3.69 -0.94
CA HIS A 239 -10.92 3.13 -1.05
C HIS A 239 -10.81 2.04 -2.11
N ILE A 240 -11.87 1.23 -2.27
CA ILE A 240 -11.94 0.19 -3.31
C ILE A 240 -12.20 0.81 -4.69
N ASP A 241 -13.10 1.80 -4.81
CA ASP A 241 -13.34 2.53 -6.06
C ASP A 241 -12.07 3.19 -6.59
N ALA A 242 -11.31 3.89 -5.73
CA ALA A 242 -10.04 4.50 -6.12
C ALA A 242 -8.99 3.45 -6.52
N PHE A 243 -8.96 2.29 -5.87
CA PHE A 243 -8.08 1.19 -6.25
C PHE A 243 -8.44 0.60 -7.63
N ILE A 244 -9.73 0.39 -7.90
CA ILE A 244 -10.21 -0.06 -9.22
C ILE A 244 -9.81 0.97 -10.28
N ALA A 245 -10.11 2.26 -10.05
CA ALA A 245 -9.79 3.35 -10.95
C ALA A 245 -8.28 3.51 -11.21
N PHE A 246 -7.44 3.28 -10.19
CA PHE A 246 -5.98 3.21 -10.32
C PHE A 246 -5.56 2.00 -11.17
N SER A 247 -6.01 0.80 -10.81
CA SER A 247 -5.60 -0.46 -11.45
C SER A 247 -5.94 -0.54 -12.94
N ARG A 248 -7.03 0.12 -13.37
CA ARG A 248 -7.46 0.24 -14.78
C ARG A 248 -6.56 1.14 -15.63
N LYS A 249 -5.84 2.09 -15.00
CA LYS A 249 -4.95 3.06 -15.66
C LYS A 249 -3.49 2.59 -15.73
N LEU A 250 -3.18 1.43 -15.17
CA LEU A 250 -1.82 0.90 -15.14
C LEU A 250 -1.35 0.40 -16.52
N PRO A 251 -0.05 0.59 -16.86
CA PRO A 251 0.61 -0.17 -17.90
C PRO A 251 0.44 -1.69 -17.70
N LYS A 252 0.35 -2.44 -18.80
CA LYS A 252 0.10 -3.90 -18.81
C LYS A 252 1.15 -4.70 -18.03
N ASP A 253 2.36 -4.17 -17.92
CA ASP A 253 3.55 -4.73 -17.30
C ASP A 253 3.91 -4.08 -15.95
N ALA A 254 3.07 -3.17 -15.45
CA ALA A 254 3.25 -2.53 -14.16
C ALA A 254 3.31 -3.58 -13.02
N TRP A 255 4.22 -3.36 -12.07
CA TRP A 255 4.36 -4.20 -10.89
C TRP A 255 3.81 -3.49 -9.66
N LEU A 256 2.93 -4.14 -8.89
CA LEU A 256 2.35 -3.59 -7.67
C LEU A 256 2.97 -4.23 -6.43
N HIS A 257 3.62 -3.43 -5.59
CA HIS A 257 4.07 -3.82 -4.26
C HIS A 257 3.13 -3.25 -3.20
N PHE A 258 2.27 -4.06 -2.64
CA PHE A 258 1.33 -3.67 -1.59
C PHE A 258 1.96 -3.76 -0.21
N HIS A 259 1.80 -2.75 0.64
CA HIS A 259 2.17 -2.89 2.05
C HIS A 259 1.19 -2.16 2.96
N CYS A 260 1.24 -2.55 4.22
CA CYS A 260 0.69 -1.81 5.34
C CYS A 260 1.65 -2.01 6.52
N GLN A 261 1.29 -1.60 7.73
CA GLN A 261 2.11 -1.82 8.92
C GLN A 261 2.67 -3.26 9.03
N ALA A 262 1.80 -4.26 8.89
CA ALA A 262 2.13 -5.66 9.20
C ALA A 262 2.31 -6.57 7.99
N GLY A 263 1.90 -6.14 6.79
CA GLY A 263 1.91 -6.98 5.58
C GLY A 263 0.87 -8.10 5.55
N GLN A 264 -0.07 -8.07 6.49
CA GLN A 264 -1.08 -9.10 6.73
C GLN A 264 -2.44 -8.63 6.22
N GLY A 265 -3.35 -8.15 7.08
CA GLY A 265 -4.74 -7.81 6.73
C GLY A 265 -4.90 -6.95 5.47
N ARG A 266 -4.69 -5.64 5.57
CA ARG A 266 -4.86 -4.68 4.46
C ARG A 266 -4.11 -5.11 3.19
N THR A 267 -2.84 -5.48 3.32
CA THR A 267 -2.01 -5.98 2.21
C THR A 267 -2.63 -7.18 1.50
N THR A 268 -3.05 -8.21 2.25
CA THR A 268 -3.58 -9.43 1.63
C THR A 268 -4.99 -9.21 1.07
N THR A 269 -5.79 -8.33 1.68
CA THR A 269 -7.05 -7.87 1.09
C THR A 269 -6.79 -7.28 -0.29
N TYR A 270 -5.98 -6.24 -0.43
CA TYR A 270 -5.74 -5.60 -1.73
C TYR A 270 -5.06 -6.51 -2.76
N MET A 271 -4.13 -7.39 -2.33
CA MET A 271 -3.58 -8.42 -3.22
C MET A 271 -4.69 -9.35 -3.74
N ALA A 272 -5.60 -9.82 -2.89
CA ALA A 272 -6.70 -10.68 -3.30
C ALA A 272 -7.75 -9.95 -4.17
N LEU A 273 -8.09 -8.69 -3.88
CA LEU A 273 -8.97 -7.87 -4.73
C LEU A 273 -8.38 -7.77 -6.15
N TYR A 274 -7.09 -7.47 -6.24
CA TYR A 274 -6.38 -7.38 -7.52
C TYR A 274 -6.33 -8.72 -8.26
N ASP A 275 -6.13 -9.82 -7.52
CA ASP A 275 -6.10 -11.17 -8.07
C ASP A 275 -7.45 -11.55 -8.70
N MET A 276 -8.57 -11.30 -8.01
CA MET A 276 -9.93 -11.48 -8.54
C MET A 276 -10.15 -10.68 -9.82
N MET A 277 -9.80 -9.38 -9.81
CA MET A 277 -9.97 -8.50 -10.98
C MET A 277 -9.14 -8.92 -12.20
N LYS A 278 -8.03 -9.64 -12.01
CA LYS A 278 -7.12 -10.07 -13.09
C LYS A 278 -7.31 -11.52 -13.50
N ASN A 279 -7.90 -12.35 -12.64
CA ASN A 279 -8.21 -13.75 -12.89
C ASN A 279 -9.69 -14.07 -12.54
N PRO A 280 -10.66 -13.40 -13.19
CA PRO A 280 -12.09 -13.57 -12.87
C PRO A 280 -12.61 -14.99 -13.14
N GLN A 281 -11.90 -15.79 -13.95
CA GLN A 281 -12.23 -17.19 -14.22
C GLN A 281 -11.94 -18.15 -13.05
N LEU A 282 -11.18 -17.72 -12.03
CA LEU A 282 -10.74 -18.59 -10.94
C LEU A 282 -11.70 -18.56 -9.74
N PRO A 283 -11.96 -19.72 -9.09
CA PRO A 283 -12.79 -19.77 -7.89
C PRO A 283 -12.26 -18.86 -6.77
N LEU A 284 -13.19 -18.21 -6.05
CA LEU A 284 -12.87 -17.39 -4.87
C LEU A 284 -11.99 -18.14 -3.87
N ALA A 285 -12.33 -19.40 -3.58
CA ALA A 285 -11.60 -20.26 -2.65
C ALA A 285 -10.12 -20.46 -3.05
N ASP A 286 -9.83 -20.62 -4.35
CA ASP A 286 -8.46 -20.74 -4.86
C ASP A 286 -7.68 -19.43 -4.66
N ILE A 287 -8.30 -18.28 -4.98
CA ILE A 287 -7.67 -16.97 -4.84
C ILE A 287 -7.36 -16.66 -3.37
N VAL A 288 -8.29 -16.89 -2.46
CA VAL A 288 -8.07 -16.65 -1.02
C VAL A 288 -6.98 -17.57 -0.49
N SER A 289 -7.06 -18.85 -0.81
CA SER A 289 -6.12 -19.87 -0.32
C SER A 289 -4.70 -19.63 -0.86
N ARG A 290 -4.54 -19.25 -2.13
CA ARG A 290 -3.20 -18.97 -2.69
C ARG A 290 -2.58 -17.69 -2.13
N GLN A 291 -3.38 -16.65 -1.86
CA GLN A 291 -2.86 -15.42 -1.23
C GLN A 291 -2.42 -15.67 0.23
N TYR A 292 -3.12 -16.54 0.97
CA TYR A 292 -2.64 -17.06 2.25
C TYR A 292 -1.35 -17.88 2.08
N LEU A 293 -1.34 -18.87 1.17
CA LEU A 293 -0.18 -19.76 0.98
C LEU A 293 1.08 -19.02 0.51
N LEU A 294 0.96 -17.93 -0.25
CA LEU A 294 2.09 -17.08 -0.63
C LEU A 294 2.71 -16.29 0.53
N GLY A 295 2.08 -16.26 1.72
CA GLY A 295 2.60 -15.58 2.93
C GLY A 295 1.66 -14.54 3.55
N GLY A 296 0.46 -14.35 2.98
CA GLY A 296 -0.55 -13.43 3.51
C GLY A 296 -1.38 -13.98 4.68
N ALA A 297 -2.40 -13.21 5.07
CA ALA A 297 -3.44 -13.68 5.97
C ALA A 297 -4.60 -14.28 5.16
N ASP A 298 -5.29 -15.29 5.68
CA ASP A 298 -6.57 -15.66 5.12
C ASP A 298 -7.57 -14.56 5.47
N ILE A 299 -8.10 -13.89 4.45
CA ILE A 299 -9.02 -12.75 4.61
C ILE A 299 -10.49 -13.18 4.74
N SER A 300 -10.78 -14.49 4.64
CA SER A 300 -12.07 -15.11 4.97
C SER A 300 -12.10 -15.69 6.40
N TYR A 301 -10.98 -15.65 7.13
CA TYR A 301 -10.90 -16.11 8.52
C TYR A 301 -11.84 -15.32 9.46
N THR A 302 -12.57 -16.06 10.31
CA THR A 302 -13.37 -15.54 11.41
C THR A 302 -12.92 -16.11 12.75
N ILE A 303 -13.16 -15.39 13.85
CA ILE A 303 -12.83 -15.89 15.19
C ILE A 303 -13.94 -16.83 15.65
N ALA A 304 -13.66 -18.13 15.72
CA ALA A 304 -14.57 -19.10 16.31
C ALA A 304 -14.78 -18.79 17.81
N GLN A 305 -16.06 -18.68 18.23
CA GLN A 305 -16.48 -18.43 19.62
C GLN A 305 -15.72 -17.26 20.29
N PRO A 306 -15.91 -16.01 19.82
CA PRO A 306 -15.16 -14.87 20.31
C PRO A 306 -15.45 -14.61 21.79
N LYS A 307 -14.38 -14.41 22.58
CA LYS A 307 -14.50 -14.09 24.01
C LYS A 307 -14.94 -12.64 24.21
N PRO A 308 -15.67 -12.31 25.30
CA PRO A 308 -15.95 -10.93 25.68
C PRO A 308 -14.67 -10.06 25.65
N GLY A 309 -14.75 -8.88 25.04
CA GLY A 309 -13.60 -7.99 24.86
C GLY A 309 -12.71 -8.27 23.63
N GLN A 310 -12.95 -9.35 22.86
CA GLN A 310 -12.27 -9.58 21.57
C GLN A 310 -12.83 -8.67 20.46
N TRP A 311 -12.57 -7.38 20.59
CA TRP A 311 -13.09 -6.30 19.73
C TRP A 311 -12.86 -6.49 18.23
N LYS A 312 -11.91 -7.34 17.82
CA LYS A 312 -11.62 -7.64 16.40
C LYS A 312 -12.60 -8.63 15.75
N ALA A 313 -13.38 -9.38 16.53
CA ALA A 313 -14.31 -10.39 16.01
C ALA A 313 -15.28 -9.84 14.93
N PRO A 314 -16.07 -8.77 15.17
CA PRO A 314 -16.97 -8.23 14.15
C PRO A 314 -16.23 -7.76 12.89
N TYR A 315 -15.00 -7.26 13.01
CA TYR A 315 -14.18 -6.85 11.86
C TYR A 315 -13.49 -8.00 11.11
N TYR A 316 -13.53 -9.22 11.63
CA TYR A 316 -13.19 -10.43 10.86
C TYR A 316 -14.42 -10.97 10.14
N GLU A 317 -15.57 -11.02 10.83
CA GLU A 317 -16.87 -11.38 10.25
C GLU A 317 -17.25 -10.46 9.09
N GLU A 318 -17.04 -9.14 9.25
CA GLU A 318 -17.26 -8.16 8.19
C GLU A 318 -16.42 -8.48 6.94
N LYS A 319 -15.13 -8.77 7.07
CA LYS A 319 -14.28 -9.10 5.91
C LYS A 319 -14.73 -10.39 5.24
N ALA A 320 -15.03 -11.42 6.03
CA ALA A 320 -15.53 -12.70 5.52
C ALA A 320 -16.87 -12.53 4.76
N ARG A 321 -17.71 -11.57 5.17
CA ARG A 321 -18.97 -11.20 4.47
C ARG A 321 -18.76 -10.32 3.24
N MET A 322 -17.85 -9.34 3.29
CA MET A 322 -17.61 -8.39 2.19
C MET A 322 -16.77 -8.99 1.05
N LEU A 323 -15.96 -10.01 1.34
CA LEU A 323 -15.13 -10.70 0.37
C LEU A 323 -15.91 -11.40 -0.78
N PRO A 324 -16.93 -12.24 -0.52
CA PRO A 324 -17.77 -12.81 -1.58
C PRO A 324 -18.56 -11.73 -2.33
N LYS A 325 -19.01 -10.65 -1.68
CA LYS A 325 -19.63 -9.50 -2.36
C LYS A 325 -18.69 -8.89 -3.40
N PHE A 326 -17.43 -8.65 -3.05
CA PHE A 326 -16.46 -8.12 -4.01
C PHE A 326 -16.18 -9.09 -5.15
N TYR A 327 -16.14 -10.40 -4.87
CA TYR A 327 -16.03 -11.41 -5.92
C TYR A 327 -17.24 -11.38 -6.87
N ALA A 328 -18.47 -11.29 -6.34
CA ALA A 328 -19.70 -11.15 -7.13
C ALA A 328 -19.70 -9.86 -7.98
N TYR A 329 -19.26 -8.73 -7.40
CA TYR A 329 -19.01 -7.48 -8.15
C TYR A 329 -18.05 -7.71 -9.32
N VAL A 330 -16.92 -8.40 -9.10
CA VAL A 330 -15.98 -8.72 -10.18
C VAL A 330 -16.67 -9.56 -11.25
N GLN A 331 -17.38 -10.63 -10.89
CA GLN A 331 -18.10 -11.47 -11.86
C GLN A 331 -19.12 -10.69 -12.72
N ALA A 332 -19.84 -9.74 -12.11
CA ALA A 332 -20.82 -8.91 -12.81
C ALA A 332 -20.19 -7.82 -13.70
N ASN A 333 -18.98 -7.33 -13.38
CA ASN A 333 -18.44 -6.10 -13.99
C ASN A 333 -17.09 -6.26 -14.71
N TYR A 334 -16.44 -7.44 -14.69
CA TYR A 334 -15.15 -7.61 -15.38
C TYR A 334 -15.26 -7.46 -16.91
N ALA A 335 -16.39 -7.89 -17.50
CA ALA A 335 -16.60 -7.95 -18.94
C ALA A 335 -16.74 -6.57 -19.60
N ASP A 336 -17.32 -5.58 -18.90
CA ASP A 336 -17.48 -4.21 -19.42
C ASP A 336 -16.28 -3.29 -19.10
N GLY A 337 -15.31 -3.82 -18.34
CA GLY A 337 -14.13 -3.13 -17.88
C GLY A 337 -14.34 -2.31 -16.61
N PHE A 338 -15.25 -2.73 -15.71
CA PHE A 338 -15.63 -2.07 -14.47
C PHE A 338 -16.19 -0.66 -14.70
N ARG A 339 -17.28 -0.53 -15.47
CA ARG A 339 -17.96 0.76 -15.67
C ARG A 339 -18.70 1.20 -14.42
N THR A 340 -19.52 0.32 -13.86
CA THR A 340 -20.16 0.50 -12.55
C THR A 340 -19.09 0.48 -11.46
N THR A 341 -19.07 1.49 -10.59
CA THR A 341 -18.13 1.49 -9.46
C THR A 341 -18.56 0.47 -8.41
N TRP A 342 -17.62 0.03 -7.57
CA TRP A 342 -17.92 -0.88 -6.48
C TRP A 342 -18.89 -0.22 -5.48
N SER A 343 -18.70 1.06 -5.15
CA SER A 343 -19.64 1.75 -4.25
C SER A 343 -21.05 1.87 -4.83
N GLN A 344 -21.19 2.04 -6.14
CA GLN A 344 -22.49 2.01 -6.81
C GLN A 344 -23.11 0.62 -6.74
N TRP A 345 -22.39 -0.40 -7.21
CA TRP A 345 -22.89 -1.78 -7.24
C TRP A 345 -23.30 -2.26 -5.84
N LEU A 346 -22.52 -1.95 -4.81
CA LEU A 346 -22.81 -2.33 -3.43
C LEU A 346 -24.09 -1.68 -2.86
N ARG A 347 -24.44 -0.44 -3.29
CA ARG A 347 -25.72 0.20 -2.92
C ARG A 347 -26.92 -0.46 -3.60
N GLU A 348 -26.72 -0.94 -4.83
CA GLU A 348 -27.74 -1.67 -5.61
C GLU A 348 -27.88 -3.13 -5.13
N HIS A 349 -26.87 -3.67 -4.44
CA HIS A 349 -26.75 -5.08 -4.01
C HIS A 349 -26.48 -5.23 -2.49
N PRO A 350 -27.34 -4.70 -1.60
CA PRO A 350 -27.09 -4.69 -0.15
C PRO A 350 -27.15 -6.09 0.49
N GLU A 351 -27.99 -6.98 -0.03
CA GLU A 351 -28.25 -8.33 0.51
C GLU A 351 -27.31 -9.43 -0.04
N THR A 352 -26.55 -9.14 -1.11
CA THR A 352 -25.81 -10.16 -1.91
C THR A 352 -24.49 -10.62 -1.28
#